data_AF-A0A136L3G5-F1
#
_entry.id   AF-A0A136L3G5-F1
#
_cell.length_a   1.000
_cell.length_b   1.000
_cell.length_c   1.000
_cell.angle_alpha   90.00
_cell.angle_beta   90.00
_cell.angle_gamma   90.00
#
_symmetry.space_group_name_H-M   'P 1'
#
loop_
_entity.id
_entity.type
_entity.pdbx_description
1 polymer ?
#
loop_
_entity_poly.entity_id
_entity_poly.type
_entity_poly.pdbx_seq_one_letter_code
_entity_poly.pdbx_strand_id
1 'polypeptide(L)'
;MKKTLLLITLSSLLISCISQATPLPTPTVVTVSSTFTLTSTPESTTTSTALPTATPVPHPMSIIALRNGDYAGSEIVIEKELERGLNYRRYYVYYLSEGLKNLCTANYSKWRST
;
A
#
# COMPACT_ATOMS: atom_id res chain seq x y z
N MET A 1 -36.01 37.85 21.23
CA MET A 1 -36.22 36.50 20.66
C MET A 1 -35.12 36.09 19.68
N LYS A 2 -34.75 36.92 18.71
CA LYS A 2 -33.69 36.64 17.71
C LYS A 2 -32.28 36.52 18.33
N LYS A 3 -31.96 37.40 19.29
CA LYS A 3 -30.65 37.44 20.00
C LYS A 3 -30.49 36.29 21.01
N THR A 4 -31.59 35.87 21.64
CA THR A 4 -31.60 34.71 22.54
C THR A 4 -31.47 33.39 21.77
N LEU A 5 -32.02 33.30 20.55
CA LEU A 5 -31.84 32.13 19.68
C LEU A 5 -30.39 31.97 19.18
N LEU A 6 -29.70 33.08 18.92
CA LEU A 6 -28.29 33.09 18.46
C LEU A 6 -27.29 32.72 19.56
N LEU A 7 -27.62 32.99 20.84
CA LEU A 7 -26.78 32.59 21.98
C LEU A 7 -26.90 31.09 22.28
N ILE A 8 -28.05 30.48 22.05
CA ILE A 8 -28.30 29.03 22.28
C ILE A 8 -27.59 28.18 21.20
N THR A 9 -27.52 28.65 19.96
CA THR A 9 -26.79 27.93 18.90
C THR A 9 -25.27 28.01 19.06
N LEU A 10 -24.75 29.09 19.65
CA LEU A 10 -23.32 29.26 19.89
C LEU A 10 -22.80 28.39 21.05
N SER A 11 -23.63 28.11 22.06
CA SER A 11 -23.23 27.23 23.19
C SER A 11 -23.19 25.75 22.81
N SER A 12 -24.05 25.29 21.90
CA SER A 12 -24.04 23.89 21.42
C SER A 12 -22.80 23.54 20.58
N LEU A 13 -22.14 24.54 19.99
CA LEU A 13 -20.95 24.32 19.15
C LEU A 13 -19.66 24.08 19.98
N LEU A 14 -19.66 24.43 21.27
CA LEU A 14 -18.48 24.36 22.14
C LEU A 14 -18.32 23.03 22.91
N ILE A 15 -19.31 22.13 22.87
CA ILE A 15 -19.34 20.90 23.69
C ILE A 15 -18.82 19.65 22.95
N SER A 16 -18.49 19.74 21.66
CA SER A 16 -18.05 18.58 20.86
C SER A 16 -16.51 18.43 20.86
N CYS A 17 -15.91 18.14 22.02
CA CYS A 17 -14.59 17.52 22.03
C CYS A 17 -14.39 16.72 23.32
N ILE A 18 -14.84 15.46 23.32
CA ILE A 18 -14.41 14.47 24.30
C ILE A 18 -13.50 13.50 23.55
N SER A 19 -12.19 13.67 23.72
CA SER A 19 -11.19 12.74 23.21
C SER A 19 -11.14 11.50 24.11
N GLN A 20 -11.66 10.38 23.61
CA GLN A 20 -11.59 9.08 24.27
C GLN A 20 -10.21 8.46 24.00
N ALA A 21 -9.38 8.33 25.04
CA ALA A 21 -8.10 7.65 24.93
C ALA A 21 -8.33 6.14 24.73
N THR A 22 -7.92 5.63 23.57
CA THR A 22 -7.94 4.19 23.25
C THR A 22 -6.66 3.53 23.76
N PRO A 23 -6.73 2.38 24.45
CA PRO A 23 -5.53 1.66 24.87
C PRO A 23 -4.77 1.11 23.65
N LEU A 24 -3.45 1.26 23.69
CA LEU A 24 -2.51 0.86 22.65
C LEU A 24 -2.48 -0.68 22.51
N PRO A 25 -2.60 -1.26 21.30
CA PRO A 25 -2.43 -2.69 21.12
C PRO A 25 -0.97 -3.10 21.36
N THR A 26 -0.78 -4.08 22.24
CA THR A 26 0.51 -4.75 22.48
C THR A 26 0.98 -5.43 21.19
N PRO A 27 2.21 -5.20 20.71
CA PRO A 27 2.73 -5.92 19.55
C PRO A 27 3.05 -7.37 19.94
N THR A 28 2.28 -8.31 19.40
CA THR A 28 2.62 -9.74 19.43
C THR A 28 3.77 -9.99 18.45
N VAL A 29 4.95 -10.29 18.97
CA VAL A 29 6.11 -10.73 18.17
C VAL A 29 5.80 -12.14 17.65
N VAL A 30 5.62 -12.27 16.34
CA VAL A 30 5.48 -13.58 15.68
C VAL A 30 6.84 -13.98 15.12
N THR A 31 7.46 -14.98 15.73
CA THR A 31 8.70 -15.59 15.25
C THR A 31 8.41 -16.41 13.99
N VAL A 32 8.87 -15.93 12.83
CA VAL A 32 8.79 -16.70 11.57
C VAL A 32 9.92 -17.72 11.51
N SER A 33 9.56 -19.01 11.67
CA SER A 33 10.46 -20.14 11.44
C SER A 33 10.51 -20.42 9.94
N SER A 34 11.67 -20.19 9.31
CA SER A 34 11.90 -20.47 7.89
C SER A 34 12.88 -21.62 7.73
N THR A 35 12.35 -22.84 7.68
CA THR A 35 13.11 -24.02 7.25
C THR A 35 12.30 -24.73 6.17
N PHE A 36 12.66 -24.47 4.91
CA PHE A 36 12.21 -25.27 3.77
C PHE A 36 13.43 -26.04 3.24
N THR A 37 13.48 -27.34 3.52
CA THR A 37 14.47 -28.26 2.93
C THR A 37 13.76 -29.04 1.82
N LEU A 38 14.00 -28.67 0.57
CA LEU A 38 13.53 -29.41 -0.58
C LEU A 38 14.64 -30.37 -1.04
N THR A 39 14.50 -31.65 -0.70
CA THR A 39 15.32 -32.72 -1.25
C THR A 39 14.56 -33.33 -2.43
N SER A 40 14.88 -32.91 -3.66
CA SER A 40 14.41 -33.57 -4.88
C SER A 40 15.46 -34.56 -5.36
N THR A 41 15.17 -35.85 -5.22
CA THR A 41 15.92 -36.94 -5.85
C THR A 41 15.77 -36.85 -7.38
N PRO A 42 16.85 -36.85 -8.18
CA PRO A 42 16.72 -36.93 -9.63
C PRO A 42 16.43 -38.39 -10.04
N GLU A 43 15.16 -38.68 -10.32
CA GLU A 43 14.76 -39.91 -11.00
C GLU A 43 15.05 -39.74 -12.50
N SER A 44 15.92 -40.61 -13.05
CA SER A 44 16.29 -40.55 -14.47
C SER A 44 15.17 -41.12 -15.33
N THR A 45 14.26 -40.25 -15.74
CA THR A 45 13.11 -40.56 -16.60
C THR A 45 13.54 -40.62 -18.07
N THR A 46 13.24 -41.73 -18.75
CA THR A 46 13.47 -41.95 -20.17
C THR A 46 12.79 -40.90 -21.04
N THR A 47 13.58 -40.17 -21.84
CA THR A 47 13.12 -39.06 -22.69
C THR A 47 12.38 -39.54 -23.93
N SER A 48 11.04 -39.52 -23.88
CA SER A 48 10.21 -39.47 -25.07
C SER A 48 10.25 -38.05 -25.62
N THR A 49 10.78 -37.87 -26.84
CA THR A 49 10.83 -36.56 -27.51
C THR A 49 9.41 -36.14 -27.88
N ALA A 50 8.80 -35.28 -27.06
CA ALA A 50 7.50 -34.70 -27.36
C ALA A 50 7.61 -33.71 -28.52
N LEU A 51 6.72 -33.84 -29.50
CA LEU A 51 6.51 -32.88 -30.58
C LEU A 51 6.20 -31.50 -29.98
N PRO A 52 6.76 -30.38 -30.48
CA PRO A 52 6.51 -29.07 -29.89
C PRO A 52 5.02 -28.70 -29.98
N THR A 53 4.34 -28.74 -28.84
CA THR A 53 3.00 -28.19 -28.68
C THR A 53 3.11 -26.67 -28.66
N ALA A 54 2.33 -25.98 -29.50
CA ALA A 54 2.27 -24.53 -29.50
C ALA A 54 1.96 -24.02 -28.07
N THR A 55 2.88 -23.25 -27.50
CA THR A 55 2.66 -22.65 -26.18
C THR A 55 1.54 -21.62 -26.31
N PRO A 56 0.45 -21.71 -25.54
CA PRO A 56 -0.64 -20.76 -25.63
C PRO A 56 -0.13 -19.36 -25.27
N VAL A 57 -0.42 -18.37 -26.12
CA VAL A 57 -0.12 -16.97 -25.82
C VAL A 57 -0.92 -16.56 -24.58
N PRO A 58 -0.27 -16.11 -23.50
CA PRO A 58 -0.98 -15.72 -22.28
C PRO A 58 -1.92 -14.55 -22.55
N HIS A 59 -3.10 -14.56 -21.92
CA HIS A 59 -4.00 -13.40 -21.96
C HIS A 59 -3.27 -12.17 -21.39
N PRO A 60 -3.39 -10.96 -21.98
CA PRO A 60 -2.69 -9.76 -21.50
C PRO A 60 -2.89 -9.43 -20.01
N MET A 61 -4.07 -9.67 -19.43
CA MET A 61 -4.37 -9.47 -18.00
C MET A 61 -4.08 -10.71 -17.13
N SER A 62 -3.40 -11.72 -17.67
CA SER A 62 -2.93 -12.85 -16.87
C SER A 62 -1.68 -12.47 -16.09
N ILE A 63 -1.49 -13.10 -14.92
CA ILE A 63 -0.28 -12.89 -14.11
C ILE A 63 1.00 -13.25 -14.89
N ILE A 64 0.94 -14.24 -15.78
CA ILE A 64 2.10 -14.62 -16.62
C ILE A 64 2.48 -13.46 -17.55
N ALA A 65 1.51 -12.88 -18.25
CA ALA A 65 1.75 -11.73 -19.12
C ALA A 65 2.28 -10.51 -18.34
N LEU A 66 1.63 -10.17 -17.21
CA LEU A 66 2.00 -9.01 -16.39
C LEU A 66 3.36 -9.18 -15.69
N ARG A 67 3.84 -10.40 -15.43
CA ARG A 67 5.20 -10.60 -14.87
C ARG A 67 6.30 -10.49 -15.92
N ASN A 68 5.97 -10.72 -17.19
CA ASN A 68 6.88 -10.63 -18.31
C ASN A 68 6.92 -9.23 -18.93
N GLY A 69 6.07 -8.30 -18.48
CA GLY A 69 6.07 -6.91 -18.92
C GLY A 69 7.12 -6.06 -18.20
N ASP A 70 7.64 -5.05 -18.89
CA ASP A 70 8.53 -4.04 -18.31
C ASP A 70 7.72 -2.85 -17.78
N TYR A 71 7.81 -2.62 -16.46
CA TYR A 71 7.17 -1.48 -15.77
C TYR A 71 8.23 -0.57 -15.19
N ALA A 72 8.81 0.28 -16.05
CA ALA A 72 9.83 1.23 -15.61
C ALA A 72 9.24 2.22 -14.60
N GLY A 73 9.88 2.34 -13.44
CA GLY A 73 9.56 3.40 -12.48
C GLY A 73 9.95 4.76 -13.03
N SER A 74 9.15 5.78 -12.71
CA SER A 74 9.46 7.18 -13.00
C SER A 74 9.78 7.96 -11.73
N GLU A 75 10.24 9.19 -11.90
CA GLU A 75 10.45 10.10 -10.78
C GLU A 75 9.13 10.38 -10.06
N ILE A 76 9.19 10.30 -8.72
CA ILE A 76 8.07 10.66 -7.86
C ILE A 76 8.17 12.15 -7.55
N VAL A 77 7.16 12.91 -7.97
CA VAL A 77 7.11 14.37 -7.77
C VAL A 77 6.11 14.70 -6.67
N ILE A 78 6.53 15.52 -5.71
CA ILE A 78 5.68 16.02 -4.63
C ILE A 78 4.93 17.26 -5.14
N GLU A 79 3.59 17.17 -5.21
CA GLU A 79 2.73 18.26 -5.68
C GLU A 79 2.31 19.20 -4.54
N LYS A 80 1.96 18.63 -3.38
CA LYS A 80 1.47 19.42 -2.24
C LYS A 80 1.65 18.68 -0.91
N GLU A 81 2.09 19.39 0.12
CA GLU A 81 2.02 18.91 1.51
C GLU A 81 0.58 19.08 2.05
N LEU A 82 0.07 18.02 2.66
CA LEU A 82 -1.23 17.94 3.32
C LEU A 82 -1.09 18.20 4.82
N GLU A 83 -2.22 18.35 5.51
CA GLU A 83 -2.24 18.46 6.97
C GLU A 83 -1.51 17.28 7.62
N ARG A 84 -0.67 17.56 8.61
CA ARG A 84 0.17 16.53 9.24
C ARG A 84 -0.68 15.57 10.06
N GLY A 85 -0.25 14.31 10.09
CA GLY A 85 -0.71 13.36 11.10
C GLY A 85 0.09 13.49 12.40
N LEU A 86 -0.25 12.69 13.40
CA LEU A 86 0.39 12.74 14.73
C LEU A 86 1.91 12.53 14.67
N ASN A 87 2.39 11.59 13.83
CA ASN A 87 3.80 11.21 13.72
C ASN A 87 4.26 11.04 12.26
N TYR A 88 3.54 11.62 11.31
CA TYR A 88 3.85 11.49 9.89
C TYR A 88 3.43 12.74 9.10
N ARG A 89 4.14 12.97 8.00
CA ARG A 89 3.82 13.99 7.00
C ARG A 89 3.06 13.34 5.86
N ARG A 90 2.15 14.10 5.26
CA ARG A 90 1.26 13.64 4.20
C ARG A 90 1.50 14.49 2.96
N TYR A 91 1.48 13.87 1.79
CA TYR A 91 1.73 14.54 0.52
C TYR A 91 0.78 14.05 -0.56
N TYR A 92 0.36 14.94 -1.44
CA TYR A 92 -0.02 14.56 -2.80
C TYR A 92 1.25 14.41 -3.62
N VAL A 93 1.41 13.24 -4.23
CA VAL A 93 2.53 12.94 -5.11
C VAL A 93 2.02 12.33 -6.40
N TYR A 94 2.78 12.47 -7.47
CA TYR A 94 2.49 11.77 -8.71
C TYR A 94 3.73 11.12 -9.29
N TYR A 95 3.49 10.13 -10.15
CA TYR A 95 4.50 9.52 -11.00
C TYR A 95 3.89 9.20 -12.36
N LEU A 96 4.73 9.03 -13.37
CA LEU A 96 4.32 8.61 -14.71
C LEU A 96 4.38 7.09 -14.83
N SER A 97 3.28 6.47 -15.27
CA SER A 97 3.23 5.05 -15.66
C SER A 97 2.68 4.98 -17.07
N GLU A 98 3.43 4.36 -17.99
CA GLU A 98 3.05 4.25 -19.41
C GLU A 98 2.65 5.60 -20.05
N GLY A 99 3.30 6.70 -19.63
CA GLY A 99 3.02 8.05 -20.11
C GLY A 99 1.82 8.75 -19.44
N LEU A 100 1.15 8.10 -18.49
CA LEU A 100 0.01 8.63 -17.74
C LEU A 100 0.43 9.11 -16.35
N LYS A 101 -0.09 10.28 -15.95
CA LYS A 101 0.10 10.84 -14.61
C LYS A 101 -0.80 10.11 -13.61
N ASN A 102 -0.20 9.40 -12.66
CA ASN A 102 -0.89 8.75 -11.55
C ASN A 102 -0.72 9.58 -10.28
N LEU A 103 -1.82 10.12 -9.74
CA LEU A 103 -1.84 10.88 -8.49
C LEU A 103 -2.15 9.95 -7.32
N CYS A 104 -1.34 10.02 -6.26
CA CYS A 104 -1.58 9.28 -5.03
C CYS A 104 -1.23 10.12 -3.79
N THR A 105 -1.59 9.60 -2.62
CA THR A 105 -1.20 10.18 -1.33
C THR A 105 -0.06 9.38 -0.72
N ALA A 106 1.02 10.06 -0.32
CA ALA A 106 2.17 9.45 0.33
C ALA A 106 2.30 9.90 1.78
N ASN A 107 2.64 8.97 2.67
CA ASN A 107 2.85 9.23 4.09
C ASN A 107 4.32 8.97 4.44
N TYR A 108 4.97 9.93 5.08
CA TYR A 108 6.36 9.83 5.53
C TYR A 108 6.44 9.94 7.05
N SER A 109 6.95 8.89 7.71
CA SER A 109 7.32 8.91 9.13
C SER A 109 8.81 8.61 9.28
N LYS A 110 9.48 9.33 10.18
CA LYS A 110 10.88 9.04 10.51
C LYS A 110 10.92 7.92 11.54
N TRP A 111 11.38 6.74 11.15
CA TRP A 111 11.67 5.67 12.10
C TRP A 111 12.82 6.09 13.02
N ARG A 112 12.61 6.02 14.34
CA ARG A 112 13.69 6.13 15.31
C ARG A 112 14.28 4.73 15.49
N SER A 113 15.53 4.54 15.07
CA SER A 113 16.34 3.42 15.55
C SER A 113 16.82 3.79 16.95
N THR A 114 16.18 3.20 17.97
CA THR A 114 16.69 3.19 19.35
C THR A 114 17.77 2.15 19.50
#